data_AF-A0A1U7EUV6-F1
#
_entry.id   AF-A0A1U7EUV6-F1
#
_cell.length_a   1.000
_cell.length_b   1.000
_cell.length_c   1.000
_cell.angle_alpha   90.00
_cell.angle_beta   90.00
_cell.angle_gamma   90.00
#
_symmetry.space_group_name_H-M   'P 1'
#
loop_
_entity.id
_entity.type
_entity.pdbx_description
1 polymer ?
#
loop_
_entity_poly.entity_id
_entity_poly.type
_entity_poly.pdbx_seq_one_letter_code
_entity_poly.pdbx_strand_id
1 'polypeptide(L)'
;MSIAFPSEGDEWIEMYGELLDDNDDYTEAGSGWGVGFNGDFVFIIEPDDAYDGDPLYFFLGLEDGSCTDAYQVADPDDEEYGFIFRGPYSNWKRLFQGELGPVDGMMSGEFDIEGDMQKILQYSQAAVEMTETGRDIDTDFEY
;
A
#
# COMPACT_ATOMS: atom_id res chain seq x y z
N MET A 1 -20.37 0.23 3.85
CA MET A 1 -20.08 0.75 5.20
C MET A 1 -18.70 1.29 5.04
N SER A 2 -18.51 2.57 5.34
CA SER A 2 -17.21 3.20 5.16
C SER A 2 -16.32 2.84 6.35
N ILE A 3 -15.07 2.45 6.08
CA ILE A 3 -14.06 2.17 7.11
C ILE A 3 -13.40 3.49 7.49
N ALA A 4 -13.40 3.85 8.77
CA ALA A 4 -12.78 5.08 9.24
C ALA A 4 -11.25 4.95 9.23
N PHE A 5 -10.58 5.87 8.55
CA PHE A 5 -9.12 5.88 8.45
C PHE A 5 -8.58 7.19 9.03
N PRO A 6 -7.68 7.14 10.04
CA PRO A 6 -6.85 6.00 10.42
C PRO A 6 -7.36 5.11 11.57
N SER A 7 -8.47 5.44 12.25
CA SER A 7 -8.86 4.76 13.49
C SER A 7 -9.22 3.27 13.35
N GLU A 8 -9.67 2.83 12.19
CA GLU A 8 -9.96 1.42 11.83
C GLU A 8 -8.94 0.91 10.80
N GLY A 9 -7.67 1.31 10.94
CA GLY A 9 -6.59 0.97 10.01
C GLY A 9 -6.32 -0.53 9.86
N ASP A 10 -6.55 -1.33 10.91
CA ASP A 10 -6.46 -2.80 10.84
C ASP A 10 -7.52 -3.38 9.91
N GLU A 11 -8.79 -2.97 10.07
CA GLU A 11 -9.88 -3.41 9.20
C GLU A 11 -9.65 -2.94 7.75
N TRP A 12 -9.08 -1.74 7.57
CA TRP A 12 -8.75 -1.19 6.26
C TRP A 12 -7.73 -2.05 5.51
N ILE A 13 -6.62 -2.44 6.15
CA ILE A 13 -5.58 -3.22 5.48
C ILE A 13 -6.00 -4.67 5.24
N GLU A 14 -6.80 -5.26 6.14
CA GLU A 14 -7.37 -6.60 5.94
C GLU A 14 -8.29 -6.60 4.72
N MET A 15 -9.21 -5.63 4.64
CA MET A 15 -10.10 -5.46 3.47
C MET A 15 -9.30 -5.22 2.18
N TYR A 16 -8.24 -4.41 2.25
CA TYR A 16 -7.37 -4.16 1.11
C TYR A 16 -6.72 -5.44 0.60
N GLY A 17 -6.19 -6.27 1.50
CA GLY A 17 -5.61 -7.56 1.14
C GLY A 17 -6.61 -8.50 0.49
N GLU A 18 -7.83 -8.60 1.05
CA GLU A 18 -8.91 -9.42 0.48
C GLU A 18 -9.32 -8.96 -0.93
N LEU A 19 -9.49 -7.65 -1.15
CA LEU A 19 -9.83 -7.10 -2.46
C LEU A 19 -8.70 -7.27 -3.46
N LEU A 20 -7.46 -7.18 -3.02
CA LEU A 20 -6.29 -7.34 -3.89
C LEU A 20 -6.14 -8.79 -4.36
N ASP A 21 -6.40 -9.76 -3.48
CA ASP A 21 -6.37 -11.19 -3.83
C ASP A 21 -7.55 -11.60 -4.75
N ASP A 22 -8.70 -10.93 -4.65
CA ASP A 22 -9.85 -11.14 -5.54
C ASP A 22 -9.73 -10.39 -6.89
N ASN A 23 -8.69 -9.55 -7.06
CA ASN A 23 -8.49 -8.76 -8.28
C ASN A 23 -7.72 -9.54 -9.35
N ASP A 24 -8.46 -10.09 -10.33
CA ASP A 24 -7.88 -10.81 -11.49
C ASP A 24 -6.85 -9.98 -12.29
N ASP A 25 -7.07 -8.67 -12.44
CA ASP A 25 -6.16 -7.77 -13.16
C ASP A 25 -4.84 -7.60 -12.39
N TYR A 26 -4.90 -7.52 -11.05
CA TYR A 26 -3.72 -7.55 -10.20
C TYR A 26 -3.00 -8.90 -10.29
N THR A 27 -3.71 -10.02 -10.24
CA THR A 27 -3.10 -11.35 -10.36
C THR A 27 -2.36 -11.54 -11.67
N GLU A 28 -2.92 -11.10 -12.79
CA GLU A 28 -2.24 -11.16 -14.08
C GLU A 28 -1.02 -10.22 -14.12
N ALA A 29 -1.17 -8.98 -13.65
CA ALA A 29 -0.10 -7.98 -13.67
C ALA A 29 1.05 -8.28 -12.69
N GLY A 30 0.73 -8.89 -11.55
CA GLY A 30 1.64 -9.25 -10.47
C GLY A 30 2.35 -10.59 -10.67
N SER A 31 2.02 -11.36 -11.71
CA SER A 31 2.63 -12.67 -11.95
C SER A 31 4.17 -12.61 -12.03
N GLY A 32 4.85 -13.39 -11.20
CA GLY A 32 6.30 -13.39 -11.02
C GLY A 32 6.85 -12.35 -10.03
N TRP A 33 6.01 -11.49 -9.45
CA TRP A 33 6.37 -10.66 -8.31
C TRP A 33 6.68 -11.52 -7.08
N GLY A 34 7.64 -11.15 -6.24
CA GLY A 34 8.06 -11.97 -5.09
C GLY A 34 8.70 -13.33 -5.44
N VAL A 35 8.67 -13.77 -6.70
CA VAL A 35 9.25 -15.07 -7.08
C VAL A 35 10.76 -14.95 -7.17
N GLY A 36 11.44 -15.49 -6.15
CA GLY A 36 12.90 -15.49 -6.05
C GLY A 36 13.51 -14.21 -5.48
N PHE A 37 12.70 -13.34 -4.88
CA PHE A 37 13.11 -12.18 -4.09
C PHE A 37 12.01 -11.84 -3.08
N ASN A 38 12.30 -11.14 -1.98
CA ASN A 38 11.22 -10.71 -1.08
C ASN A 38 10.39 -9.61 -1.78
N GLY A 39 9.13 -9.89 -2.05
CA GLY A 39 8.17 -8.99 -2.69
C GLY A 39 7.26 -8.25 -1.72
N ASP A 40 7.43 -8.47 -0.42
CA ASP A 40 6.55 -7.96 0.61
C ASP A 40 6.77 -6.46 0.80
N PHE A 41 5.67 -5.77 1.07
CA PHE A 41 5.63 -4.33 1.29
C PHE A 41 5.32 -4.00 2.73
N VAL A 42 5.99 -2.95 3.21
CA VAL A 42 5.57 -2.22 4.40
C VAL A 42 5.07 -0.85 3.97
N PHE A 43 3.82 -0.54 4.27
CA PHE A 43 3.26 0.79 4.11
C PHE A 43 3.39 1.56 5.41
N ILE A 44 3.95 2.77 5.32
CA ILE A 44 4.13 3.65 6.47
C ILE A 44 3.38 4.95 6.23
N ILE A 45 2.39 5.20 7.08
CA ILE A 45 1.60 6.42 7.04
C ILE A 45 2.13 7.31 8.15
N GLU A 46 2.80 8.39 7.76
CA GLU A 46 3.41 9.33 8.69
C GLU A 46 2.41 10.43 9.08
N PRO A 47 2.46 10.90 10.33
CA PRO A 47 1.72 12.09 10.73
C PRO A 47 2.20 13.33 9.97
N ASP A 48 1.28 14.26 9.76
CA ASP A 48 1.50 15.53 9.08
C ASP A 48 0.68 16.67 9.73
N ASP A 49 0.53 17.80 9.04
CA ASP A 49 -0.28 18.92 9.56
C ASP A 49 -1.78 18.59 9.70
N ALA A 50 -2.30 17.59 8.96
CA ALA A 50 -3.69 17.17 9.03
C ALA A 50 -3.90 16.06 10.07
N TYR A 51 -2.97 15.12 10.16
CA TYR A 51 -3.01 13.99 11.09
C TYR A 51 -1.85 14.07 12.09
N ASP A 52 -2.15 14.39 13.35
CA ASP A 52 -1.15 14.52 14.44
C ASP A 52 -0.99 13.25 15.31
N GLY A 53 -1.54 12.11 14.88
CA GLY A 53 -1.45 10.85 15.61
C GLY A 53 -0.11 10.11 15.46
N ASP A 54 -0.07 8.86 15.92
CA ASP A 54 1.10 8.01 15.78
C ASP A 54 1.22 7.47 14.33
N PRO A 55 2.44 7.23 13.83
CA PRO A 55 2.63 6.60 12.53
C PRO A 55 1.98 5.21 12.50
N LEU A 56 1.39 4.86 11.37
CA LEU A 56 0.79 3.55 11.15
C LEU A 56 1.70 2.73 10.25
N TYR A 57 1.81 1.45 10.56
CA TYR A 57 2.61 0.49 9.81
C TYR A 57 1.72 -0.65 9.38
N PHE A 58 1.69 -0.93 8.08
CA PHE A 58 0.94 -2.04 7.52
C PHE A 58 1.88 -2.95 6.77
N PHE A 59 1.79 -4.24 7.06
CA PHE A 59 2.48 -5.28 6.30
C PHE A 59 1.55 -5.82 5.22
N LEU A 60 2.12 -6.05 4.05
CA LEU A 60 1.44 -6.62 2.89
C LEU A 60 2.36 -7.65 2.22
N GLY A 61 2.04 -8.92 2.40
CA GLY A 61 2.73 -10.04 1.78
C GLY A 61 2.25 -10.25 0.35
N LEU A 62 3.17 -10.22 -0.61
CA LEU A 62 2.84 -10.30 -2.04
C LEU A 62 3.71 -11.33 -2.75
N GLU A 63 3.09 -12.34 -3.35
CA GLU A 63 3.80 -13.37 -4.11
C GLU A 63 3.00 -13.80 -5.35
N ASP A 64 3.66 -13.80 -6.51
CA ASP A 64 3.16 -14.27 -7.80
C ASP A 64 1.78 -13.71 -8.23
N GLY A 65 1.43 -12.50 -7.80
CA GLY A 65 0.13 -11.87 -8.09
C GLY A 65 -0.98 -12.23 -7.10
N SER A 66 -0.63 -12.78 -5.93
CA SER A 66 -1.56 -13.02 -4.82
C SER A 66 -1.12 -12.22 -3.60
N CYS A 67 -2.11 -11.77 -2.82
CA CYS A 67 -1.87 -11.17 -1.52
C CYS A 67 -1.90 -12.28 -0.46
N THR A 68 -0.74 -12.63 0.08
CA THR A 68 -0.63 -13.76 1.00
C THR A 68 -1.09 -13.39 2.41
N ASP A 69 -0.78 -12.17 2.85
CA ASP A 69 -1.10 -11.65 4.18
C ASP A 69 -1.22 -10.13 4.13
N ALA A 70 -2.11 -9.55 4.94
CA ALA A 70 -2.28 -8.10 5.05
C ALA A 70 -2.72 -7.76 6.48
N TYR A 71 -1.92 -7.01 7.24
CA TYR A 71 -2.23 -6.66 8.63
C TYR A 71 -1.48 -5.44 9.13
N GLN A 72 -2.00 -4.81 10.17
CA GLN A 72 -1.32 -3.73 10.87
C GLN A 72 -0.25 -4.28 11.81
N VAL A 73 0.94 -3.68 11.79
CA VAL A 73 2.05 -4.01 12.69
C VAL A 73 2.37 -2.84 13.62
N ALA A 74 2.90 -3.17 14.80
CA ALA A 74 3.33 -2.16 15.77
C ALA A 74 4.69 -1.55 15.41
N ASP A 75 5.57 -2.35 14.83
CA ASP A 75 6.91 -1.95 14.39
C ASP A 75 7.23 -2.69 13.08
N PRO A 76 7.64 -1.98 12.02
CA PRO A 76 7.95 -2.61 10.74
C PRO A 76 9.24 -3.44 10.78
N ASP A 77 10.17 -3.18 11.70
CA ASP A 77 11.42 -3.93 11.81
C ASP A 77 11.23 -5.37 12.33
N ASP A 78 10.05 -5.73 12.83
CA ASP A 78 9.70 -7.09 13.24
C ASP A 78 9.39 -8.02 12.04
N GLU A 79 9.16 -7.45 10.85
CA GLU A 79 8.77 -8.18 9.63
C GLU A 79 9.90 -8.23 8.61
N GLU A 80 9.98 -9.33 7.85
CA GLU A 80 10.89 -9.41 6.70
C GLU A 80 10.22 -8.82 5.46
N TYR A 81 10.65 -7.63 5.02
CA TYR A 81 10.09 -6.98 3.83
C TYR A 81 11.16 -6.71 2.76
N GLY A 82 10.72 -6.66 1.50
CA GLY A 82 11.55 -6.29 0.37
C GLY A 82 11.45 -4.81 0.01
N PHE A 83 10.29 -4.21 0.31
CA PHE A 83 9.95 -2.86 -0.09
C PHE A 83 9.31 -2.08 1.05
N ILE A 84 9.68 -0.80 1.17
CA ILE A 84 9.00 0.16 2.04
C ILE A 84 8.36 1.21 1.14
N PHE A 85 7.12 1.56 1.43
CA PHE A 85 6.44 2.69 0.83
C PHE A 85 5.91 3.60 1.93
N ARG A 86 6.53 4.77 2.10
CA ARG A 86 6.21 5.72 3.17
C ARG A 86 5.79 7.07 2.64
N GLY A 87 4.91 7.73 3.37
CA GLY A 87 4.52 9.11 3.08
C GLY A 87 3.53 9.67 4.11
N PRO A 88 3.28 10.99 4.05
CA PRO A 88 2.37 11.65 4.98
C PRO A 88 0.91 11.26 4.71
N TYR A 89 0.08 11.27 5.74
CA TYR A 89 -1.35 10.95 5.68
C TYR A 89 -2.08 11.68 4.55
N SER A 90 -1.85 12.98 4.35
CA SER A 90 -2.50 13.75 3.28
C SER A 90 -2.19 13.21 1.88
N ASN A 91 -1.01 12.63 1.66
CA ASN A 91 -0.63 12.06 0.36
C ASN A 91 -1.32 10.72 0.14
N TRP A 92 -1.42 9.88 1.17
CA TRP A 92 -2.20 8.65 1.14
C TRP A 92 -3.67 8.91 0.82
N LYS A 93 -4.27 9.89 1.50
CA LYS A 93 -5.64 10.34 1.19
C LYS A 93 -5.80 10.75 -0.26
N ARG A 94 -4.89 11.57 -0.80
CA ARG A 94 -4.92 11.99 -2.21
C ARG A 94 -4.73 10.82 -3.18
N LEU A 95 -3.91 9.83 -2.83
CA LEU A 95 -3.68 8.62 -3.63
C LEU A 95 -4.97 7.80 -3.77
N PHE A 96 -5.65 7.55 -2.65
CA PHE A 96 -6.90 6.78 -2.60
C PHE A 96 -8.15 7.58 -3.04
N GLN A 97 -8.07 8.90 -3.08
CA GLN A 97 -9.11 9.73 -3.70
C GLN A 97 -8.90 9.93 -5.22
N GLY A 98 -7.80 9.40 -5.76
CA GLY A 98 -7.46 9.52 -7.19
C GLY A 98 -6.92 10.88 -7.60
N GLU A 99 -6.58 11.75 -6.64
CA GLU A 99 -5.96 13.05 -6.86
C GLU A 99 -4.44 12.93 -7.10
N LEU A 100 -3.83 11.84 -6.64
CA LEU A 100 -2.43 11.50 -6.84
C LEU A 100 -2.30 10.11 -7.47
N GLY A 101 -1.43 9.97 -8.47
CA GLY A 101 -1.04 8.67 -9.03
C GLY A 101 0.17 8.09 -8.29
N PRO A 102 0.30 6.75 -8.17
CA PRO A 102 1.38 6.13 -7.41
C PRO A 102 2.75 6.45 -8.02
N VAL A 103 2.86 6.40 -9.35
CA VAL A 103 4.12 6.69 -10.07
C VAL A 103 4.48 8.18 -9.96
N ASP A 104 3.52 9.08 -10.16
CA ASP A 104 3.74 10.51 -10.03
C ASP A 104 4.13 10.91 -8.60
N GLY A 105 3.50 10.31 -7.60
CA GLY A 105 3.82 10.52 -6.18
C GLY A 105 5.25 10.08 -5.84
N MET A 106 5.69 8.92 -6.34
CA MET A 106 7.08 8.49 -6.20
C MET A 106 8.06 9.42 -6.94
N MET A 107 7.76 9.81 -8.18
CA MET A 107 8.66 10.63 -9.00
C MET A 107 8.79 12.07 -8.48
N SER A 108 7.75 12.60 -7.84
CA SER A 108 7.73 13.94 -7.25
C SER A 108 8.33 13.98 -5.84
N GLY A 109 8.57 12.83 -5.22
CA GLY A 109 9.04 12.72 -3.84
C GLY A 109 7.93 12.96 -2.80
N GLU A 110 6.65 12.83 -3.21
CA GLU A 110 5.52 12.82 -2.28
C GLU A 110 5.43 11.52 -1.49
N PHE A 111 5.94 10.43 -2.08
CA PHE A 111 6.17 9.15 -1.40
C PHE A 111 7.63 8.73 -1.51
N ASP A 112 8.16 8.25 -0.40
CA ASP A 112 9.48 7.66 -0.30
C ASP A 112 9.35 6.14 -0.45
N ILE A 113 10.07 5.57 -1.42
CA ILE A 113 10.07 4.13 -1.67
C ILE A 113 11.49 3.59 -1.50
N GLU A 114 11.63 2.55 -0.68
CA GLU A 114 12.87 1.81 -0.48
C GLU A 114 12.71 0.40 -1.06
N GLY A 115 13.68 -0.05 -1.85
CA GLY A 115 13.63 -1.36 -2.53
C GLY A 115 14.23 -1.34 -3.93
N ASP A 116 14.05 -2.40 -4.71
CA ASP A 116 14.53 -2.47 -6.10
C ASP A 116 13.58 -1.73 -7.05
N MET A 117 13.89 -0.47 -7.33
CA MET A 117 13.11 0.37 -8.24
C MET A 117 12.97 -0.20 -9.66
N GLN A 118 13.91 -1.04 -10.13
CA GLN A 118 13.76 -1.66 -11.44
C GLN A 118 12.63 -2.68 -11.44
N LYS A 119 12.43 -3.38 -10.32
CA LYS A 119 11.29 -4.29 -10.13
C LYS A 119 9.98 -3.50 -10.11
N ILE A 120 9.89 -2.43 -9.32
CA ILE A 120 8.69 -1.58 -9.29
C ILE A 120 8.30 -1.07 -10.68
N LEU A 121 9.28 -0.61 -11.46
CA LEU A 121 9.02 -0.12 -12.81
C LEU A 121 8.64 -1.25 -13.79
N GLN A 122 9.28 -2.42 -13.66
CA GLN A 122 8.95 -3.62 -14.44
C GLN A 122 7.50 -4.07 -14.17
N TYR A 123 7.06 -3.99 -12.92
CA TYR A 123 5.74 -4.37 -12.44
C TYR A 123 4.83 -3.15 -12.22
N SER A 124 5.07 -2.07 -12.97
CA SER A 124 4.33 -0.80 -12.80
C SER A 124 2.82 -0.95 -12.99
N GLN A 125 2.39 -1.91 -13.81
CA GLN A 125 0.97 -2.22 -13.97
C GLN A 125 0.38 -2.83 -12.68
N ALA A 126 1.08 -3.73 -12.01
CA ALA A 126 0.65 -4.27 -10.72
C ALA A 126 0.54 -3.15 -9.66
N ALA A 127 1.48 -2.20 -9.65
CA ALA A 127 1.41 -1.04 -8.76
C ALA A 127 0.21 -0.12 -9.03
N VAL A 128 -0.23 -0.03 -10.29
CA VAL A 128 -1.47 0.68 -10.65
C VAL A 128 -2.67 -0.09 -10.12
N GLU A 129 -2.78 -1.40 -10.40
CA GLU A 129 -3.90 -2.23 -9.91
C GLU A 129 -4.00 -2.24 -8.38
N MET A 130 -2.86 -2.28 -7.66
CA MET A 130 -2.81 -2.11 -6.21
C MET A 130 -3.44 -0.79 -5.78
N THR A 131 -3.10 0.30 -6.46
CA THR A 131 -3.66 1.62 -6.13
C THR A 131 -5.16 1.68 -6.43
N GLU A 132 -5.59 1.17 -7.59
CA GLU A 132 -7.02 1.14 -7.95
C GLU A 132 -7.82 0.31 -6.94
N THR A 133 -7.30 -0.86 -6.54
CA THR A 133 -7.92 -1.71 -5.51
C THR A 133 -8.10 -0.96 -4.19
N GLY A 134 -7.10 -0.18 -3.76
CA GLY A 134 -7.20 0.65 -2.56
C GLY A 134 -8.23 1.77 -2.68
N ARG A 135 -8.53 2.24 -3.90
CA ARG A 135 -9.58 3.25 -4.16
C ARG A 135 -10.99 2.67 -4.10
N ASP A 136 -11.15 1.36 -4.35
CA ASP A 136 -12.43 0.68 -4.24
C ASP A 136 -12.89 0.49 -2.78
N ILE A 137 -11.99 0.65 -1.81
CA ILE A 137 -12.33 0.65 -0.39
C ILE A 137 -13.10 1.92 -0.06
N ASP A 138 -14.34 1.76 0.39
CA ASP A 138 -15.19 2.82 0.93
C ASP A 138 -14.53 3.37 2.21
N THR A 139 -13.64 4.35 2.06
CA THR A 139 -12.79 4.87 3.15
C THR A 139 -13.29 6.23 3.61
N ASP A 140 -13.58 6.37 4.90
CA ASP A 140 -13.89 7.66 5.54
C ASP A 140 -12.60 8.23 6.13
N PHE A 141 -11.97 9.16 5.40
CA PHE A 141 -10.77 9.84 5.87
C PHE A 141 -11.14 10.87 6.93
N GLU A 142 -10.80 10.60 8.19
CA GLU A 142 -11.17 11.41 9.35
C GLU A 142 -10.49 12.79 9.37
N TYR A 143 -9.36 12.93 8.67
CA TYR A 143 -8.52 14.14 8.60
C TYR A 143 -8.38 14.65 7.18
#